data_AF-A0A3C1N9E1-F1
#
_entry.id   AF-A0A3C1N9E1-F1
#
_cell.length_a   1.000
_cell.length_b   1.000
_cell.length_c   1.000
_cell.angle_alpha   90.00
_cell.angle_beta   90.00
_cell.angle_gamma   90.00
#
_symmetry.space_group_name_H-M   'P 1'
#
loop_
_entity.id
_entity.type
_entity.pdbx_description
1 polymer ?
#
loop_
_entity_poly.entity_id
_entity_poly.type
_entity_poly.pdbx_seq_one_letter_code
_entity_poly.pdbx_strand_id
1 'polypeptide(L)'
;PRTAIDLLEVHDCFSVTELVTMEDLYISPEGEAINDVRDGFYDSDGKVPCQIDGGLKCFGHPIGASGLRMLYEIYLQMQGRAG
;
A
#
# COMPACT_ATOMS: atom_id res chain seq x y z
N PRO A 1 -13.47 2.00 6.62
CA PRO A 1 -11.99 2.14 6.75
C PRO A 1 -11.36 3.17 5.81
N ARG A 2 -11.84 3.31 4.57
CA ARG A 2 -11.29 4.22 3.54
C ARG A 2 -11.04 5.69 3.97
N THR A 3 -11.77 6.22 4.95
CA THR A 3 -11.60 7.59 5.46
C THR A 3 -10.88 7.67 6.82
N ALA A 4 -10.47 6.54 7.36
CA ALA A 4 -9.86 6.42 8.70
C ALA A 4 -8.41 5.92 8.64
N ILE A 5 -7.87 5.72 7.44
CA ILE A 5 -6.49 5.28 7.18
C ILE A 5 -5.84 6.34 6.30
N ASP A 6 -4.66 6.79 6.70
CA ASP A 6 -3.91 7.85 6.01
C ASP A 6 -2.83 7.28 5.05
N LEU A 7 -2.42 6.02 5.25
CA LEU A 7 -1.35 5.36 4.49
C LEU A 7 -1.53 3.83 4.55
N LEU A 8 -1.15 3.12 3.49
CA LEU A 8 -1.19 1.66 3.40
C LEU A 8 0.14 1.03 2.97
N GLU A 9 0.38 -0.16 3.52
CA GLU A 9 1.41 -1.11 3.11
C GLU A 9 0.74 -2.49 3.10
N VAL A 10 0.72 -3.15 1.94
CA VAL A 10 0.05 -4.45 1.76
C VAL A 10 1.01 -5.47 1.14
N HIS A 11 0.62 -6.74 1.14
CA HIS A 11 1.47 -7.79 0.60
C HIS A 11 1.29 -7.93 -0.93
N ASP A 12 1.95 -7.07 -1.70
CA ASP A 12 1.92 -6.99 -3.17
C ASP A 12 2.92 -7.95 -3.87
N CYS A 13 3.02 -9.20 -3.40
CA CYS A 13 3.94 -10.18 -4.02
C CYS A 13 3.65 -10.42 -5.52
N PHE A 14 2.43 -10.12 -5.95
CA PHE A 14 2.06 -9.91 -7.35
C PHE A 14 1.16 -8.67 -7.46
N SER A 15 1.13 -8.02 -8.63
CA SER A 15 0.29 -6.83 -8.83
C SER A 15 -1.20 -7.10 -8.56
N VAL A 16 -1.67 -8.31 -8.85
CA VAL A 16 -3.06 -8.70 -8.56
C VAL A 16 -3.33 -8.83 -7.05
N THR A 17 -2.35 -9.22 -6.23
CA THR A 17 -2.58 -9.38 -4.79
C THR A 17 -2.77 -8.03 -4.10
N GLU A 18 -2.12 -6.98 -4.61
CA GLU A 18 -2.36 -5.62 -4.15
C GLU A 18 -3.81 -5.19 -4.37
N LEU A 19 -4.35 -5.37 -5.59
CA LEU A 19 -5.74 -5.04 -5.91
C LEU A 19 -6.73 -5.82 -5.05
N VAL A 20 -6.55 -7.14 -4.93
CA VAL A 20 -7.42 -7.98 -4.08
C VAL A 20 -7.36 -7.53 -2.62
N THR A 21 -6.18 -7.18 -2.11
CA THR A 21 -6.04 -6.73 -0.72
C THR A 21 -6.69 -5.37 -0.48
N MET A 22 -6.64 -4.45 -1.44
CA MET A 22 -7.34 -3.17 -1.37
C MET A 22 -8.86 -3.35 -1.22
N GLU A 23 -9.42 -4.36 -1.90
CA GLU A 23 -10.84 -4.73 -1.83
C GLU A 23 -11.18 -5.47 -0.53
N ASP A 24 -10.37 -6.46 -0.13
CA ASP A 24 -10.55 -7.24 1.10
C ASP A 24 -10.45 -6.37 2.38
N LEU A 25 -9.67 -5.29 2.33
CA LEU A 25 -9.58 -4.30 3.40
C LEU A 25 -10.69 -3.24 3.34
N TYR A 26 -11.59 -3.32 2.36
CA TYR A 26 -12.70 -2.40 2.11
C TYR A 26 -12.25 -0.95 1.93
N ILE A 27 -11.05 -0.76 1.35
CA ILE A 27 -10.56 0.56 0.93
C ILE A 27 -11.14 0.84 -0.46
N SER A 28 -11.06 -0.14 -1.35
CA SER A 28 -11.75 -0.15 -2.64
C SER A 28 -13.03 -0.98 -2.56
N PRO A 29 -14.07 -0.65 -3.34
CA PRO A 29 -15.19 -1.56 -3.57
C PRO A 29 -14.72 -2.82 -4.32
N GLU A 30 -15.44 -3.94 -4.13
CA GLU A 30 -15.16 -5.21 -4.82
C GLU A 30 -15.19 -5.06 -6.34
N GLY A 31 -14.13 -5.50 -7.02
CA GLY A 31 -13.92 -5.37 -8.45
C GLY A 31 -13.52 -3.97 -8.95
N GLU A 32 -13.42 -2.98 -8.06
CA GLU A 32 -13.22 -1.57 -8.43
C GLU A 32 -11.85 -1.02 -8.04
N ALA A 33 -10.96 -1.80 -7.42
CA ALA A 33 -9.64 -1.30 -6.98
C ALA A 33 -8.79 -0.76 -8.14
N ILE A 34 -8.95 -1.31 -9.35
CA ILE A 34 -8.23 -0.84 -10.53
C ILE A 34 -8.60 0.60 -10.90
N ASN A 35 -9.84 1.03 -10.64
CA ASN A 35 -10.27 2.40 -10.93
C ASN A 35 -9.61 3.37 -9.96
N ASP A 36 -9.58 3.03 -8.67
CA ASP A 36 -8.88 3.82 -7.65
C ASP A 36 -7.38 3.95 -7.95
N VAL A 37 -6.71 2.89 -8.40
CA VAL A 37 -5.31 2.95 -8.85
C VAL A 37 -5.15 3.87 -10.07
N ARG A 38 -6.02 3.77 -11.07
CA ARG A 38 -5.93 4.59 -12.29
C ARG A 38 -6.26 6.06 -12.08
N ASP A 39 -7.09 6.35 -11.08
CA ASP A 39 -7.45 7.70 -10.66
C ASP A 39 -6.42 8.33 -9.72
N GLY A 40 -5.32 7.61 -9.41
CA GLY A 40 -4.24 8.08 -8.55
C GLY A 40 -4.60 8.14 -7.06
N PHE A 41 -5.66 7.45 -6.63
CA PHE A 41 -6.09 7.44 -5.23
C PHE A 41 -4.98 6.92 -4.29
N TYR A 42 -4.17 5.98 -4.79
CA TYR A 42 -3.09 5.30 -4.09
C TYR A 42 -1.69 5.85 -4.39
N ASP A 43 -1.58 6.86 -5.26
CA ASP A 43 -0.30 7.49 -5.59
C ASP A 43 0.30 8.16 -4.35
N SER A 44 1.60 8.51 -4.40
CA SER A 44 2.31 9.12 -3.27
C SER A 44 1.68 10.43 -2.78
N ASP A 45 1.03 11.18 -3.67
CA ASP A 45 0.27 12.41 -3.40
C ASP A 45 -1.25 12.19 -3.46
N GLY A 46 -1.67 10.92 -3.57
CA GLY A 46 -3.06 10.47 -3.54
C GLY A 46 -3.70 10.61 -2.16
N LYS A 47 -4.97 10.19 -2.07
CA LYS A 47 -5.75 10.35 -0.85
C LYS A 47 -5.35 9.36 0.25
N VAL A 48 -5.03 8.13 -0.12
CA VAL A 48 -4.49 7.12 0.79
C VAL A 48 -3.33 6.45 0.06
N PRO A 49 -2.13 7.03 0.11
CA PRO A 49 -0.98 6.44 -0.57
C PRO A 49 -0.78 4.98 -0.16
N CYS A 50 -0.37 4.14 -1.10
CA CYS A 50 -0.07 2.73 -0.88
C CYS A 50 1.30 2.40 -1.46
N GLN A 51 2.11 1.63 -0.74
CA GLN A 51 3.45 1.22 -1.19
C GLN A 51 4.38 2.39 -1.53
N ILE A 52 4.43 3.46 -0.71
CA ILE A 52 5.30 4.64 -0.99
C ILE A 52 6.77 4.24 -1.18
N ASP A 53 7.23 3.19 -0.51
CA ASP A 53 8.59 2.67 -0.65
C ASP A 53 8.82 1.77 -1.88
N GLY A 54 7.76 1.56 -2.68
CA GLY A 54 7.75 0.71 -3.87
C GLY A 54 7.27 -0.72 -3.63
N GLY A 55 6.87 -1.07 -2.40
CA GLY A 55 6.29 -2.36 -2.06
C GLY A 55 7.21 -3.55 -2.28
N LEU A 56 6.67 -4.76 -2.14
CA LEU A 56 7.40 -6.00 -2.41
C LEU A 56 7.86 -6.08 -3.87
N LYS A 57 7.13 -5.43 -4.78
CA LYS A 57 7.40 -5.47 -6.21
C LYS A 57 8.70 -4.78 -6.61
N CYS A 58 8.97 -3.59 -6.07
CA CYS A 58 10.14 -2.79 -6.44
C CYS A 58 11.22 -2.79 -5.36
N PHE A 59 10.86 -2.69 -4.07
CA PHE A 59 11.82 -2.71 -2.98
C PHE A 59 12.45 -4.09 -2.83
N GLY A 60 11.64 -5.13 -3.02
CA GLY A 60 12.03 -6.54 -2.96
C GLY A 60 11.33 -7.32 -1.86
N HIS A 61 11.35 -8.65 -1.99
CA HIS A 61 10.54 -9.54 -1.16
C HIS A 61 11.35 -10.65 -0.48
N PRO A 62 12.26 -10.33 0.47
CA PRO A 62 12.82 -11.33 1.37
C PRO A 62 11.71 -11.78 2.33
N ILE A 63 11.20 -13.00 2.12
CA ILE A 63 9.96 -13.52 2.74
C ILE A 63 9.88 -13.22 4.26
N GLY A 64 10.92 -13.57 5.02
CA GLY A 64 10.94 -13.39 6.47
C GLY A 64 11.11 -11.94 6.94
N ALA A 65 11.64 -11.05 6.10
CA ALA A 65 11.91 -9.66 6.47
C ALA A 65 10.84 -8.68 5.97
N SER A 66 10.00 -9.08 5.01
CA SER A 66 9.04 -8.18 4.36
C SER A 66 8.07 -7.55 5.36
N GLY A 67 7.44 -8.35 6.24
CA GLY A 67 6.51 -7.80 7.24
C GLY A 67 7.15 -6.79 8.21
N LEU A 68 8.41 -7.01 8.60
CA LEU A 68 9.15 -6.06 9.45
C LEU A 68 9.47 -4.77 8.70
N ARG A 69 9.89 -4.88 7.43
CA ARG A 69 10.16 -3.74 6.55
C ARG A 69 8.91 -2.89 6.35
N MET A 70 7.77 -3.51 6.01
CA MET A 70 6.49 -2.81 5.83
C MET A 70 6.11 -1.98 7.07
N LEU A 71 6.21 -2.56 8.26
CA LEU A 71 5.94 -1.84 9.52
C LEU A 71 6.96 -0.71 9.77
N TYR A 72 8.22 -0.94 9.43
CA TYR A 72 9.27 0.06 9.57
C TYR A 72 9.05 1.25 8.64
N GLU A 73 8.56 1.03 7.42
CA GLU A 73 8.20 2.10 6.49
C GLU A 73 7.09 2.98 7.05
N ILE A 74 5.99 2.38 7.53
CA ILE A 74 4.91 3.12 8.20
C ILE A 74 5.46 3.96 9.37
N TYR A 75 6.36 3.38 10.17
CA TYR A 75 7.02 4.12 11.26
C TYR A 75 7.84 5.32 10.76
N LEU A 76 8.62 5.18 9.68
CA LEU A 76 9.39 6.28 9.11
C LEU A 76 8.49 7.39 8.54
N GLN A 77 7.43 7.02 7.84
CA GLN A 77 6.43 7.95 7.28
C GLN A 77 5.77 8.76 8.40
N MET A 78 5.32 8.11 9.46
CA MET A 78 4.73 8.78 10.63
C MET A 78 5.69 9.76 11.32
N GLN A 79 7.00 9.50 11.25
CA GLN A 79 8.03 10.35 11.83
C GLN A 79 8.50 11.47 10.89
N GLY A 80 8.02 11.52 9.65
CA GLY A 80 8.55 12.42 8.62
C GLY A 80 10.03 12.15 8.30
N ARG A 81 10.45 10.90 8.43
CA ARG A 81 11.84 10.43 8.23
C ARG A 81 12.00 9.50 7.03
N ALA A 82 10.90 9.25 6.31
CA ALA A 82 10.94 8.51 5.06
C ALA A 82 11.48 9.39 3.92
N GLY A 83 12.11 8.76 2.93
CA GLY A 83 12.85 9.41 1.84
C GLY A 83 14.16 8.73 1.52
#